data_AF-A0A966UUA8-F1
#
_entry.id   AF-A0A966UUA8-F1
#
_cell.length_a   1.000
_cell.length_b   1.000
_cell.length_c   1.000
_cell.angle_alpha   90.00
_cell.angle_beta   90.00
_cell.angle_gamma   90.00
#
_symmetry.space_group_name_H-M   'P 1'
#
loop_
_entity.id
_entity.type
_entity.pdbx_description
1 polymer ?
#
loop_
_entity_poly.entity_id
_entity_poly.type
_entity_poly.pdbx_seq_one_letter_code
_entity_poly.pdbx_strand_id
1 'polypeptide(L)'
;LAGLIIACLFAAAMSTVAGGVNSVATLLSEDFYRRWWPGASARGRLWVMKGSSVIVGLVSTGVAWFLSQQTIPMLFRTWSEMAALFGVGVTGMFVLGMFTRRANSWGVGIGFLSSVLFMFWIKGTGWLHWTVWGSLAIFTCVGVGYFASFFFPGKSIGRGLTIFSS
;
A
#
# COMPACT_ATOMS: atom_id res chain seq x y z
N LEU A 1 2.75 -20.17 34.15
CA LEU A 1 2.74 -20.46 32.69
C LEU A 1 1.80 -19.54 31.91
N ALA A 2 0.51 -19.40 32.29
CA ALA A 2 -0.45 -18.53 31.61
C ALA A 2 0.01 -17.06 31.45
N GLY A 3 0.56 -16.46 32.52
CA GLY A 3 1.07 -15.08 32.46
C GLY A 3 2.25 -14.88 31.49
N LEU A 4 3.12 -15.89 31.34
CA LEU A 4 4.22 -15.87 30.38
C LEU A 4 3.68 -15.87 28.93
N ILE A 5 2.70 -16.72 28.64
CA ILE A 5 2.08 -16.83 27.31
C ILE A 5 1.41 -15.52 26.92
N ILE A 6 0.66 -14.91 27.85
CA ILE A 6 0.00 -13.62 27.61
C ILE A 6 1.05 -12.51 27.37
N ALA A 7 2.13 -12.47 28.16
CA ALA A 7 3.21 -11.51 27.96
C ALA A 7 3.90 -11.68 26.59
N CYS A 8 4.18 -12.92 26.17
CA CYS A 8 4.74 -13.22 24.85
C CYS A 8 3.80 -12.79 23.71
N LEU A 9 2.49 -13.00 23.84
CA LEU A 9 1.49 -12.59 22.85
C LEU A 9 1.46 -11.06 22.69
N PHE A 10 1.42 -10.33 23.80
CA PHE A 10 1.47 -8.86 23.75
C PHE A 10 2.79 -8.35 23.19
N ALA A 11 3.93 -8.97 23.55
CA ALA A 11 5.22 -8.62 22.98
C ALA A 11 5.25 -8.82 21.45
N ALA A 12 4.72 -9.94 20.96
CA ALA A 12 4.61 -10.21 19.52
C ALA A 12 3.71 -9.19 18.81
N ALA A 13 2.53 -8.90 19.36
CA ALA A 13 1.60 -7.92 18.81
C ALA A 13 2.22 -6.51 18.77
N MET A 14 2.89 -6.08 19.85
CA MET A 14 3.58 -4.80 19.92
C MET A 14 4.72 -4.70 18.90
N SER A 15 5.46 -5.79 18.64
CA SER A 15 6.52 -5.80 17.62
C SER A 15 5.96 -5.52 16.22
N THR A 16 4.84 -6.15 15.85
CA THR A 16 4.17 -5.90 14.56
C THR A 16 3.66 -4.47 14.45
N VAL A 17 3.01 -3.96 15.50
CA VAL A 17 2.48 -2.59 15.52
C VAL A 17 3.63 -1.57 15.42
N ALA A 18 4.69 -1.74 16.21
CA ALA A 18 5.87 -0.88 16.16
C ALA A 18 6.54 -0.90 14.78
N GLY A 19 6.66 -2.08 14.16
CA GLY A 19 7.17 -2.22 12.79
C GLY A 19 6.33 -1.47 11.76
N GLY A 20 5.01 -1.58 11.84
CA GLY A 20 4.08 -0.87 10.95
C GLY A 20 4.15 0.65 11.12
N VAL A 21 4.06 1.14 12.36
CA VAL A 21 4.14 2.58 12.68
C VAL A 21 5.48 3.17 12.21
N ASN A 22 6.60 2.48 12.48
CA ASN A 22 7.92 2.95 12.06
C ASN A 22 8.06 2.98 10.53
N SER A 23 7.50 2.00 9.83
CA SER A 23 7.51 1.98 8.36
C SER A 23 6.76 3.18 7.79
N VAL A 24 5.55 3.47 8.29
CA VAL A 24 4.76 4.64 7.87
C VAL A 24 5.46 5.95 8.22
N ALA A 25 6.03 6.07 9.43
CA ALA A 25 6.79 7.24 9.84
C ALA A 25 8.02 7.49 8.95
N THR A 26 8.70 6.41 8.53
CA THR A 26 9.83 6.49 7.61
C THR A 26 9.38 6.95 6.24
N LEU A 27 8.32 6.36 5.67
CA LEU A 27 7.72 6.78 4.39
C LEU A 27 7.30 8.26 4.42
N LEU A 28 6.62 8.71 5.47
CA LEU A 28 6.25 10.12 5.63
C LEU A 28 7.49 11.03 5.73
N SER A 29 8.56 10.60 6.40
CA SER A 29 9.77 11.40 6.54
C SER A 29 10.63 11.46 5.26
N GLU A 30 10.75 10.35 4.54
CA GLU A 30 11.59 10.26 3.33
C GLU A 30 10.82 10.71 2.09
N ASP A 31 9.62 10.20 1.87
CA ASP A 31 8.89 10.44 0.63
C ASP A 31 8.17 11.79 0.62
N PHE A 32 7.62 12.22 1.75
CA PHE A 32 6.92 13.50 1.85
C PHE A 32 7.83 14.62 2.36
N TYR A 33 8.42 14.44 3.55
CA TYR A 33 9.16 15.53 4.20
C TYR A 33 10.47 15.88 3.46
N ARG A 34 11.26 14.91 2.99
CA ARG A 34 12.48 15.19 2.19
C ARG A 34 12.15 15.79 0.81
N ARG A 35 11.04 15.36 0.21
CA ARG A 35 10.56 15.89 -1.08
C ARG A 35 10.13 17.35 -0.97
N TRP A 36 9.50 17.72 0.15
CA TRP A 36 9.01 19.09 0.38
C TRP A 36 10.07 20.03 0.98
N TRP A 37 10.98 19.50 1.81
CA TRP A 37 12.12 20.23 2.38
C TRP A 37 13.45 19.49 2.16
N PRO A 38 14.14 19.74 1.03
CA PRO A 38 15.41 19.08 0.67
C PRO A 38 16.59 19.37 1.61
N GLY A 39 16.50 20.37 2.48
CA GLY A 39 17.56 20.83 3.39
C GLY A 39 17.29 20.57 4.88
N ALA A 40 16.36 19.67 5.21
CA ALA A 40 15.97 19.47 6.60
C ALA A 40 17.09 18.84 7.46
N SER A 41 17.35 19.43 8.62
CA SER A 41 18.34 18.91 9.57
C SER A 41 17.93 17.54 10.13
N ALA A 42 18.91 16.72 10.51
CA ALA A 42 18.67 15.41 11.11
C ALA A 42 17.76 15.47 12.35
N ARG A 43 17.85 16.55 13.13
CA ARG A 43 16.97 16.80 14.29
C ARG A 43 15.52 17.05 13.87
N GLY A 44 15.28 17.88 12.85
CA GLY A 44 13.94 18.16 12.33
C GLY A 44 13.27 16.90 11.80
N ARG A 45 14.03 16.06 11.09
CA ARG A 45 13.55 14.78 10.59
C ARG A 45 13.15 13.82 11.73
N LEU A 46 13.93 13.77 12.81
CA LEU A 46 13.60 12.94 13.97
C LEU A 46 12.30 13.41 14.65
N TRP A 47 12.07 14.72 14.71
CA TRP A 47 10.81 15.28 15.22
C TRP A 47 9.61 14.90 14.35
N VAL A 48 9.75 14.96 13.02
CA VAL A 48 8.70 14.54 12.09
C VAL A 48 8.41 13.05 12.20
N MET A 49 9.44 12.20 12.32
CA MET A 49 9.26 10.76 12.56
C MET A 49 8.53 10.48 13.88
N LYS A 50 8.90 11.16 14.98
CA LYS A 50 8.21 11.03 16.26
C LYS A 50 6.76 11.51 16.19
N GLY A 51 6.52 12.69 15.61
CA GLY A 51 5.19 13.27 15.44
C GLY A 51 4.28 12.38 14.58
N SER A 52 4.77 11.90 13.44
CA SER A 52 4.03 10.97 12.58
C SER A 52 3.75 9.64 13.29
N SER A 53 4.68 9.12 14.08
CA SER A 53 4.46 7.88 14.86
C SER A 53 3.31 8.05 15.86
N VAL A 54 3.25 9.18 16.56
CA VAL A 54 2.15 9.50 17.49
C VAL A 54 0.82 9.62 16.74
N ILE A 55 0.79 10.34 15.62
CA ILE A 55 -0.42 10.51 14.80
C ILE A 55 -0.93 9.16 14.30
N VAL A 56 -0.05 8.34 13.72
CA VAL A 56 -0.41 7.00 13.21
C VAL A 56 -0.92 6.11 14.34
N GLY A 57 -0.29 6.17 15.52
CA GLY A 57 -0.76 5.44 16.71
C GLY A 57 -2.16 5.88 17.16
N LEU A 58 -2.43 7.19 17.21
CA LEU A 58 -3.75 7.74 17.55
C LEU A 58 -4.81 7.34 16.53
N VAL A 59 -4.51 7.47 15.23
CA VAL A 59 -5.42 7.07 14.15
C VAL A 59 -5.71 5.57 14.22
N SER A 60 -4.68 4.74 14.40
CA SER A 60 -4.84 3.29 14.53
C SER A 60 -5.71 2.91 15.72
N THR A 61 -5.55 3.60 16.85
CA THR A 61 -6.38 3.40 18.06
C THR A 61 -7.83 3.83 17.80
N GLY A 62 -8.04 4.95 17.12
CA GLY A 62 -9.38 5.40 16.72
C GLY A 62 -10.09 4.42 15.79
N VAL A 63 -9.37 3.88 14.79
CA VAL A 63 -9.89 2.84 13.90
C VAL A 63 -10.20 1.56 14.68
N ALA A 64 -9.33 1.13 15.59
CA ALA A 64 -9.58 -0.03 16.45
C ALA A 64 -10.84 0.14 17.31
N TRP A 65 -11.03 1.34 17.88
CA TRP A 65 -12.24 1.67 18.65
C TRP A 65 -13.50 1.68 17.78
N PHE A 66 -13.42 2.19 16.55
CA PHE A 66 -14.53 2.14 15.60
C PHE A 66 -14.89 0.71 15.20
N LEU A 67 -13.90 -0.12 14.86
CA LEU A 67 -14.10 -1.52 14.49
C LEU A 67 -14.64 -2.36 15.66
N SER A 68 -14.27 -2.02 16.90
CA SER A 68 -14.79 -2.66 18.12
C SER A 68 -16.31 -2.51 18.28
N GLN A 69 -16.89 -1.41 17.76
CA GLN A 69 -18.33 -1.15 17.82
C GLN A 69 -19.11 -1.85 16.70
N GLN A 70 -18.42 -2.34 15.66
CA GLN A 70 -19.03 -2.99 14.50
C GLN A 70 -19.07 -4.51 14.71
N THR A 71 -20.20 -5.15 14.38
CA THR A 71 -20.29 -6.61 14.38
C THR A 71 -19.68 -7.16 13.09
N ILE A 72 -18.34 -7.21 13.05
CA ILE A 72 -17.59 -7.71 11.90
C ILE A 72 -17.57 -9.25 12.00
N PRO A 73 -17.97 -9.99 10.95
CA PRO A 73 -18.13 -11.44 11.01
C PRO A 73 -16.82 -12.19 11.31
N MET A 74 -15.68 -11.63 10.87
CA MET A 74 -14.34 -12.09 11.25
C MET A 74 -13.30 -11.01 10.90
N LEU A 75 -12.64 -10.41 11.91
CA LEU A 75 -11.60 -9.40 11.69
C LEU A 75 -10.50 -9.88 10.72
N PHE A 76 -10.12 -11.16 10.85
CA PHE A 76 -9.11 -11.77 9.99
C PHE A 76 -9.54 -11.84 8.52
N ARG A 77 -10.84 -12.08 8.24
CA ARG A 77 -11.36 -12.11 6.86
C ARG A 77 -11.37 -10.73 6.24
N THR A 78 -11.78 -9.72 7.00
CA THR A 78 -11.74 -8.32 6.52
C THR A 78 -10.30 -7.88 6.28
N TRP A 79 -9.37 -8.23 7.17
CA TRP A 79 -7.94 -7.97 6.99
C TRP A 79 -7.39 -8.62 5.71
N SER A 80 -7.65 -9.91 5.50
CA SER A 80 -7.15 -10.62 4.33
C SER A 80 -7.74 -10.09 3.02
N GLU A 81 -9.01 -9.71 3.02
CA GLU A 81 -9.65 -9.06 1.87
C GLU A 81 -8.99 -7.72 1.53
N MET A 82 -8.71 -6.88 2.54
CA MET A 82 -8.01 -5.61 2.32
C MET A 82 -6.58 -5.82 1.83
N ALA A 83 -5.84 -6.75 2.44
CA ALA A 83 -4.49 -7.10 2.02
C ALA A 83 -4.45 -7.60 0.57
N ALA A 84 -5.43 -8.41 0.16
CA ALA A 84 -5.54 -8.87 -1.22
C ALA A 84 -5.84 -7.73 -2.20
N LEU A 85 -6.80 -6.85 -1.87
CA LEU A 85 -7.15 -5.69 -2.70
C LEU A 85 -5.94 -4.79 -3.00
N PHE A 86 -5.20 -4.40 -1.96
CA PHE A 86 -4.02 -3.55 -2.13
C PHE A 86 -2.83 -4.33 -2.72
N GLY A 87 -2.62 -5.57 -2.28
CA GLY A 87 -1.50 -6.41 -2.73
C GLY A 87 -1.53 -6.64 -4.24
N VAL A 88 -2.69 -7.02 -4.78
CA VAL A 88 -2.86 -7.28 -6.22
C VAL A 88 -2.61 -6.01 -7.05
N GLY A 89 -3.10 -4.86 -6.60
CA GLY A 89 -2.84 -3.58 -7.27
C GLY A 89 -1.36 -3.20 -7.28
N VAL A 90 -0.68 -3.37 -6.15
CA VAL A 90 0.78 -3.13 -6.05
C VAL A 90 1.57 -4.07 -6.94
N THR A 91 1.21 -5.36 -6.97
CA THR A 91 1.79 -6.32 -7.92
C THR A 91 1.58 -5.88 -9.36
N GLY A 92 0.38 -5.41 -9.72
CA GLY A 92 0.10 -4.84 -11.05
C GLY A 92 0.99 -3.65 -11.41
N MET A 93 1.24 -2.75 -10.46
CA MET A 93 2.16 -1.62 -10.66
C MET A 93 3.60 -2.09 -10.91
N PHE A 94 4.09 -3.07 -10.16
CA PHE A 94 5.42 -3.65 -10.35
C PHE A 94 5.57 -4.36 -11.70
N VAL A 95 4.57 -5.17 -12.08
CA VAL A 95 4.54 -5.85 -13.38
C VAL A 95 4.58 -4.82 -14.51
N LEU A 96 3.73 -3.79 -14.47
CA LEU A 96 3.72 -2.73 -15.48
C LEU A 96 5.08 -2.01 -15.57
N GLY A 97 5.69 -1.68 -14.43
CA GLY A 97 7.00 -1.03 -14.37
C GLY A 97 8.16 -1.91 -14.87
N MET A 98 8.10 -3.22 -14.64
CA MET A 98 9.13 -4.18 -15.06
C MET A 98 9.04 -4.47 -16.57
N PHE A 99 7.83 -4.66 -17.10
CA PHE A 99 7.62 -5.02 -18.51
C PHE A 99 7.55 -3.81 -19.46
N THR A 100 7.33 -2.59 -18.95
CA THR A 100 7.16 -1.40 -19.81
C THR A 100 8.17 -0.31 -19.53
N ARG A 101 9.06 -0.05 -20.50
CA ARG A 101 10.03 1.07 -20.48
C ARG A 101 9.40 2.48 -20.51
N ARG A 102 8.15 2.57 -20.95
CA ARG A 102 7.37 3.82 -21.05
C ARG A 102 6.44 4.05 -19.85
N ALA A 103 6.51 3.24 -18.80
CA ALA A 103 5.67 3.44 -17.62
C ALA A 103 5.99 4.79 -16.94
N ASN A 104 4.99 5.65 -16.86
CA ASN A 104 5.06 6.96 -16.22
C ASN A 104 4.42 6.90 -14.83
N SER A 105 4.93 7.67 -13.86
CA SER A 105 4.40 7.70 -12.48
C SER A 105 2.89 7.98 -12.44
N TRP A 106 2.42 8.89 -13.30
CA TRP A 106 0.99 9.19 -13.43
C TRP A 106 0.19 8.03 -14.03
N GLY A 107 0.69 7.39 -15.08
CA GLY A 107 0.02 6.25 -15.72
C GLY A 107 -0.08 5.03 -14.80
N VAL A 108 0.98 4.74 -14.04
CA VAL A 108 0.97 3.68 -13.01
C VAL A 108 -0.04 3.99 -11.90
N GLY A 109 -0.11 5.24 -11.44
CA GLY A 109 -1.10 5.66 -10.43
C GLY A 109 -2.55 5.54 -10.91
N ILE A 110 -2.83 5.93 -12.16
CA ILE A 110 -4.16 5.79 -12.77
C ILE A 110 -4.51 4.30 -12.96
N GLY A 111 -3.55 3.49 -13.42
CA GLY A 111 -3.70 2.03 -13.54
C GLY A 111 -4.07 1.38 -12.20
N PHE A 112 -3.34 1.74 -11.14
CA PHE A 112 -3.63 1.28 -9.79
C PHE A 112 -5.04 1.67 -9.34
N LEU A 113 -5.40 2.95 -9.46
CA LEU A 113 -6.72 3.42 -9.02
C LEU A 113 -7.85 2.75 -9.80
N SER A 114 -7.69 2.59 -11.12
CA SER A 114 -8.65 1.89 -11.97
C SER A 114 -8.81 0.41 -11.58
N SER A 115 -7.71 -0.26 -11.22
CA SER A 115 -7.74 -1.67 -10.78
C SER A 115 -8.50 -1.84 -9.46
N VAL A 116 -8.32 -0.92 -8.51
CA VAL A 116 -9.03 -0.92 -7.23
C VAL A 116 -10.52 -0.70 -7.44
N LEU A 117 -10.90 0.30 -8.27
CA LEU A 117 -12.30 0.58 -8.60
C LEU A 117 -12.96 -0.60 -9.31
N PHE A 118 -12.26 -1.20 -10.27
CA PHE A 118 -12.75 -2.37 -10.99
C PHE A 118 -12.95 -3.58 -10.07
N MET A 119 -12.04 -3.80 -9.13
CA MET A 119 -12.15 -4.89 -8.16
C MET A 119 -13.32 -4.68 -7.18
N PHE A 120 -13.56 -3.43 -6.75
CA PHE A 120 -14.78 -3.08 -5.99
C PHE A 120 -16.06 -3.36 -6.78
N TRP A 121 -16.07 -3.05 -8.08
CA TRP A 121 -17.21 -3.26 -8.95
C TRP A 121 -17.51 -4.74 -9.21
N ILE A 122 -16.48 -5.56 -9.44
CA ILE A 122 -16.60 -7.03 -9.57
C ILE A 122 -17.11 -7.66 -8.27
N LYS A 123 -16.65 -7.18 -7.12
CA LYS A 123 -17.13 -7.67 -5.82
C LYS A 123 -18.64 -7.48 -5.64
N GLY A 124 -19.20 -6.40 -6.21
CA GLY A 124 -20.63 -6.10 -6.17
C GLY A 124 -21.50 -6.93 -7.10
N THR A 125 -20.93 -7.52 -8.17
CA THR A 125 -21.69 -8.34 -9.13
C THR A 125 -21.88 -9.78 -8.63
N GLY A 126 -20.88 -10.40 -7.99
CA GLY A 126 -21.03 -11.72 -7.36
C GLY A 126 -21.00 -12.94 -8.30
N TRP A 127 -20.68 -12.75 -9.59
CA TRP A 127 -20.70 -13.82 -10.61
C TRP A 127 -19.36 -14.56 -10.77
N LEU A 128 -18.24 -14.00 -10.28
CA LEU A 128 -16.91 -14.56 -10.50
C LEU A 128 -16.37 -15.26 -9.24
N HIS A 129 -15.72 -16.40 -9.44
CA HIS A 129 -14.98 -17.09 -8.39
C HIS A 129 -13.82 -16.22 -7.87
N TRP A 130 -13.54 -16.30 -6.57
CA TRP A 130 -12.59 -15.42 -5.85
C TRP A 130 -11.17 -15.40 -6.44
N THR A 131 -10.74 -16.50 -7.08
CA THR A 131 -9.42 -16.62 -7.73
C THR A 131 -9.29 -15.75 -8.98
N VAL A 132 -10.38 -15.48 -9.67
CA VAL A 132 -10.37 -14.76 -10.96
C VAL A 132 -10.26 -13.24 -10.74
N TRP A 133 -10.69 -12.76 -9.56
CA TRP A 133 -10.68 -11.35 -9.20
C TRP A 133 -9.26 -10.77 -9.21
N GLY A 134 -8.30 -11.51 -8.65
CA GLY A 134 -6.91 -11.08 -8.58
C GLY A 134 -6.26 -10.96 -9.96
N SER A 135 -6.42 -11.98 -10.81
CA SER A 135 -5.90 -11.97 -12.19
C SER A 135 -6.49 -10.82 -13.01
N LEU A 136 -7.81 -10.64 -12.97
CA LEU A 136 -8.47 -9.58 -13.72
C LEU A 136 -8.03 -8.19 -13.28
N ALA A 137 -7.89 -7.95 -11.97
CA ALA A 137 -7.41 -6.67 -11.46
C ALA A 137 -5.99 -6.35 -11.94
N ILE A 138 -5.10 -7.34 -12.05
CA ILE A 138 -3.74 -7.17 -12.61
C ILE A 138 -3.81 -6.80 -14.09
N PHE A 139 -4.60 -7.53 -14.88
CA PHE A 139 -4.75 -7.23 -16.31
C PHE A 139 -5.34 -5.84 -16.54
N THR A 140 -6.34 -5.44 -15.75
CA THR A 140 -6.89 -4.09 -15.79
C THR A 140 -5.85 -3.05 -15.39
N CYS A 141 -5.07 -3.28 -14.34
CA CYS A 141 -3.99 -2.38 -13.92
C CYS A 141 -2.94 -2.18 -15.03
N VAL A 142 -2.49 -3.27 -15.64
CA VAL A 142 -1.49 -3.26 -16.71
C VAL A 142 -2.05 -2.61 -17.96
N GLY A 143 -3.25 -2.99 -18.39
CA GLY A 143 -3.90 -2.46 -19.58
C GLY A 143 -4.18 -0.97 -19.46
N VAL A 144 -4.92 -0.55 -18.42
CA VAL A 144 -5.26 0.86 -18.20
C VAL A 144 -4.01 1.68 -17.90
N GLY A 145 -3.07 1.15 -17.11
CA GLY A 145 -1.83 1.85 -16.81
C GLY A 145 -0.91 2.03 -18.02
N TYR A 146 -0.88 1.05 -18.94
CA TYR A 146 -0.17 1.17 -20.21
C TYR A 146 -0.82 2.20 -21.12
N PHE A 147 -2.15 2.16 -21.29
CA PHE A 147 -2.91 3.15 -22.07
C PHE A 147 -2.77 4.57 -21.51
N ALA A 148 -2.90 4.75 -20.20
CA ALA A 148 -2.73 6.05 -19.54
C ALA A 148 -1.29 6.58 -19.66
N SER A 149 -0.29 5.68 -19.63
CA SER A 149 1.12 6.06 -19.87
C SER A 149 1.38 6.48 -21.32
N PHE A 150 0.53 6.11 -22.28
CA PHE A 150 0.62 6.58 -23.66
C PHE A 150 0.14 8.03 -23.82
N PHE A 151 -0.95 8.40 -23.14
CA PHE A 151 -1.54 9.74 -23.22
C PHE A 151 -0.80 10.79 -22.39
N PHE A 152 -0.16 10.39 -21.27
CA PHE A 152 0.56 11.32 -20.39
C PHE A 152 2.08 11.13 -20.49
N PRO A 153 2.82 12.00 -21.20
CA PRO A 153 4.27 12.01 -21.15
C PRO A 153 4.72 12.60 -19.81
N GLY A 154 5.30 11.78 -18.94
CA GLY A 154 5.90 12.21 -17.69
C GLY A 154 7.16 11.42 -17.40
N LYS A 155 7.84 11.75 -16.30
CA LYS A 155 9.15 11.16 -15.96
C LYS A 155 9.05 9.64 -15.90
N SER A 156 9.76 8.95 -16.80
CA SER A 156 9.85 7.50 -16.83
C SER A 156 10.41 6.99 -15.50
N ILE A 157 9.75 5.99 -14.91
CA ILE A 157 10.05 5.50 -13.55
C ILE A 157 11.42 4.79 -13.43
N GLY A 158 12.12 4.46 -14.52
CA GLY A 158 13.44 3.82 -14.38
C GLY A 158 14.32 3.84 -15.61
N ARG A 159 15.44 4.56 -15.50
CA ARG A 159 16.62 4.45 -16.39
C ARG A 159 17.60 3.34 -15.95
N GLY A 160 17.30 2.57 -14.89
CA GLY A 160 18.24 1.62 -14.26
C GLY A 160 17.65 0.29 -13.77
N LEU A 161 16.43 -0.09 -14.18
CA LEU A 161 15.79 -1.38 -13.81
C LEU A 161 15.48 -2.26 -15.03
N THR A 162 15.85 -1.84 -16.24
CA THR A 162 15.62 -2.66 -17.44
C THR A 162 16.80 -3.56 -17.69
N ILE A 163 16.55 -4.88 -17.65
CA ILE A 163 17.50 -5.97 -17.93
C ILE A 163 18.12 -5.88 -19.34
N PHE A 164 17.55 -5.04 -20.22
CA PHE A 164 18.07 -4.75 -21.57
C PHE A 164 19.01 -3.52 -21.61
N SER A 165 20.03 -3.46 -20.76
CA SER A 165 21.22 -2.66 -21.09
C SER A 165 22.38 -3.61 -21.38
N SER A 166 22.45 -4.04 -22.64
CA SER A 166 23.64 -4.58 -23.29
C SER A 166 23.55 -4.21 -24.76
#